data_AF-A0A952L5E1-F1
#
_entry.id   AF-A0A952L5E1-F1
#
_cell.length_a   1.000
_cell.length_b   1.000
_cell.length_c   1.000
_cell.angle_alpha   90.00
_cell.angle_beta   90.00
_cell.angle_gamma   90.00
#
_symmetry.space_group_name_H-M   'P 1'
#
loop_
_entity.id
_entity.type
_entity.pdbx_description
1 polymer ?
#
loop_
_entity_poly.entity_id
_entity_poly.type
_entity_poly.pdbx_seq_one_letter_code
_entity_poly.pdbx_strand_id
1 'polypeptide(L)' 'MYQARDFTSFKSFYRHVPRGDFSLEYTIRLNNPGQFTLSPTHVEAMYAPEVFGEAPNAVFGIEP' A
#
# COMPACT_ATOMS: atom_id res chain seq x y z
N MET A 1 -10.19 9.80 8.38
CA MET A 1 -9.42 8.84 7.57
C MET A 1 -10.38 8.26 6.53
N TYR A 2 -9.96 8.18 5.27
CA TYR A 2 -10.74 7.50 4.23
C TYR A 2 -9.90 6.37 3.65
N GLN A 3 -10.47 5.16 3.56
CA GLN A 3 -9.83 3.99 2.97
C GLN A 3 -10.65 3.54 1.77
N ALA A 4 -10.03 3.50 0.59
CA ALA A 4 -10.56 2.78 -0.57
C ALA A 4 -9.89 1.40 -0.61
N ARG A 5 -10.71 0.36 -0.53
CA ARG A 5 -10.29 -1.05 -0.60
C ARG A 5 -10.76 -1.59 -1.94
N ASP A 6 -9.97 -1.37 -2.98
CA ASP A 6 -10.23 -1.97 -4.29
C ASP A 6 -9.68 -3.41 -4.32
N PHE A 7 -10.17 -4.21 -5.26
CA PHE A 7 -9.69 -5.58 -5.46
C PHE A 7 -8.22 -5.64 -5.91
N THR A 8 -7.73 -4.57 -6.53
CA THR A 8 -6.39 -4.49 -7.14
C THR A 8 -5.44 -3.56 -6.39
N SER A 9 -5.95 -2.61 -5.60
CA SER A 9 -5.13 -1.64 -4.89
C SER A 9 -5.76 -1.21 -3.57
N PHE A 10 -4.93 -1.04 -2.56
CA PHE A 10 -5.33 -0.41 -1.31
C PHE A 10 -4.89 1.05 -1.32
N LYS A 11 -5.81 1.99 -1.10
CA LYS A 11 -5.51 3.43 -1.02
C LYS A 11 -6.03 3.98 0.29
N SER A 12 -5.17 4.66 1.05
CA SER A 12 -5.53 5.26 2.33
C SER A 12 -5.17 6.74 2.34
N PHE A 13 -6.15 7.58 2.64
CA PHE A 13 -6.02 9.03 2.64
C PHE A 13 -6.02 9.55 4.08
N TYR A 14 -4.92 10.21 4.44
CA TYR A 14 -4.72 10.82 5.73
C TYR A 14 -4.75 12.34 5.58
N ARG A 15 -5.56 13.01 6.40
CA ARG A 15 -5.54 14.48 6.49
C ARG A 15 -4.23 14.98 7.09
N HIS A 16 -3.62 14.20 7.98
CA HIS A 16 -2.39 14.54 8.67
C HIS A 16 -1.61 13.26 8.96
N VAL A 17 -0.31 13.27 8.68
CA VAL A 17 0.64 12.23 9.07
C VAL A 17 1.56 12.83 10.13
N PRO A 18 1.65 12.23 11.33
CA PRO A 18 2.51 12.73 12.38
C PRO A 18 3.98 12.66 11.97
N ARG A 19 4.81 13.54 12.52
CA ARG A 19 6.25 13.49 12.32
C ARG A 19 6.81 12.26 13.06
N GLY A 20 7.56 11.43 12.35
CA GLY A 20 8.19 10.23 12.89
C GLY A 20 7.68 8.97 12.21
N ASP A 21 7.57 7.89 12.98
CA ASP A 21 7.11 6.60 12.47
C ASP A 21 5.60 6.58 12.22
N PHE A 22 5.23 6.07 11.06
CA PHE A 22 3.84 5.87 10.66
C PHE A 22 3.64 4.43 10.23
N SER A 23 2.75 3.71 10.92
CA SER A 23 2.46 2.31 10.62
C SER A 23 1.03 2.15 10.10
N LEU A 24 0.88 1.36 9.05
CA LEU A 24 -0.40 1.05 8.41
C LEU A 24 -0.46 -0.46 8.17
N GLU A 25 -1.49 -1.08 8.72
CA GLU A 25 -1.76 -2.51 8.53
C GLU A 25 -3.01 -2.70 7.68
N TYR A 26 -2.95 -3.64 6.74
CA TYR A 26 -4.07 -4.04 5.91
C TYR A 26 -4.01 -5.54 5.63
N THR A 27 -5.18 -6.18 5.56
CA THR A 27 -5.29 -7.60 5.24
C THR A 27 -5.55 -7.78 3.75
N ILE A 28 -4.72 -8.55 3.08
CA ILE A 28 -4.96 -9.02 1.71
C ILE A 28 -5.49 -10.45 1.74
N ARG A 29 -6.42 -10.75 0.83
CA ARG A 29 -6.88 -12.12 0.59
C ARG A 29 -6.50 -12.51 -0.82
N LEU A 30 -5.63 -13.50 -0.93
CA LEU A 30 -5.20 -14.06 -2.20
C LEU A 30 -5.91 -15.41 -2.37
N ASN A 31 -6.65 -15.59 -3.47
CA ASN A 31 -7.56 -16.73 -3.64
C ASN A 31 -7.05 -17.82 -4.59
N ASN A 32 -5.96 -17.56 -5.32
CA ASN A 32 -5.46 -18.47 -6.34
C ASN A 32 -3.98 -18.78 -6.09
N PRO A 33 -3.51 -20.03 -6.32
CA PRO A 33 -2.09 -20.37 -6.25
C PRO A 33 -1.32 -19.65 -7.37
N GLY A 34 -0.10 -19.20 -7.08
CA GLY A 34 0.73 -18.45 -8.03
C GLY A 34 1.70 -17.47 -7.37
N GLN A 35 2.46 -16.75 -8.20
CA GLN A 35 3.33 -15.66 -7.77
C GLN A 35 2.63 -14.31 -7.98
N PHE A 36 2.55 -13.52 -6.91
CA PHE A 36 1.95 -12.20 -6.91
C PHE A 36 3.05 -11.15 -6.76
N THR A 37 3.31 -10.43 -7.85
CA THR A 37 4.13 -9.22 -7.83
C THR A 37 3.24 -8.06 -7.42
N LEU A 38 3.40 -7.59 -6.18
CA LEU A 38 2.69 -6.37 -5.74
C LEU A 38 3.40 -5.14 -6.28
N SER A 39 2.62 -4.15 -6.73
CA SER A 39 3.15 -2.84 -7.05
C SER A 39 3.86 -2.24 -5.84
N PRO A 40 4.90 -1.41 -6.05
CA PRO A 40 5.56 -0.68 -4.96
C PRO A 40 4.55 0.07 -4.08
N THR A 41 4.82 0.12 -2.79
CA THR A 41 4.07 0.98 -1.87
C THR A 41 4.49 2.41 -2.13
N HIS A 42 3.54 3.24 -2.57
CA HIS A 42 3.74 4.66 -2.86
C HIS A 42 2.98 5.52 -1.85
N VAL A 43 3.67 6.51 -1.29
CA VAL A 43 3.09 7.52 -0.39
C VAL A 43 3.46 8.89 -0.95
N GLU A 44 2.46 9.73 -1.20
CA GLU A 44 2.67 11.09 -1.71
C GLU A 44 1.85 12.10 -0.91
N ALA A 45 2.35 13.33 -0.81
CA ALA A 45 1.58 14.43 -0.29
C ALA A 45 0.65 14.98 -1.37
N MET A 46 -0.67 14.91 -1.15
CA MET A 46 -1.69 15.34 -2.13
C MET A 46 -1.53 16.78 -2.63
N TYR A 47 -0.95 17.67 -1.81
CA TYR A 47 -0.76 19.08 -2.15
C TYR A 47 0.69 19.47 -2.46
N ALA A 48 1.62 18.52 -2.36
CA ALA A 48 3.05 18.71 -2.63
C ALA A 48 3.59 17.41 -3.24
N PRO A 49 3.27 17.10 -4.51
CA PRO A 49 3.59 15.80 -5.13
C PRO A 49 5.10 15.52 -5.24
N GLU A 50 5.93 16.56 -5.14
CA GLU A 50 7.39 16.45 -5.01
C GLU A 50 7.84 15.75 -3.71
N VAL A 51 6.97 15.70 -2.70
CA VAL A 51 7.18 14.98 -1.45
C VAL A 51 6.49 13.63 -1.56
N PHE A 52 7.26 12.62 -1.99
CA PHE A 52 6.81 11.25 -2.08
C PHE A 52 7.87 10.25 -1.59
N GLY A 53 7.42 9.04 -1.26
CA GLY A 53 8.27 7.91 -0.94
C GLY A 53 7.73 6.64 -1.57
N GLU A 54 8.61 5.88 -2.20
CA GLU A 54 8.29 4.58 -2.81
C GLU A 54 9.17 3.49 -2.22
N ALA A 55 8.56 2.36 -1.89
CA ALA A 55 9.27 1.17 -1.42
C ALA A 55 8.80 -0.06 -2.20
N PRO A 56 9.73 -0.89 -2.71
CA PRO A 56 9.37 -2.13 -3.39
C PRO A 56 8.74 -3.12 -2.39
N ASN A 57 7.68 -3.80 -2.82
CA ASN A 57 7.06 -4.88 -2.06
C ASN A 57 7.65 -6.23 -2.47
N ALA A 58 7.73 -7.16 -1.52
CA ALA A 58 8.19 -8.52 -1.80
C ALA A 58 7.21 -9.26 -2.72
N VAL A 59 7.73 -10.24 -3.46
CA VAL A 59 6.89 -11.17 -4.24
C VAL A 59 6.26 -12.17 -3.29
N PHE A 60 4.95 -12.32 -3.37
CA PHE A 60 4.21 -13.30 -2.57
C PHE A 60 3.98 -14.56 -3.40
N GLY A 61 4.61 -15.66 -3.02
CA GLY A 61 4.32 -16.98 -3.57
C GLY A 61 3.23 -17.67 -2.76
N ILE A 62 2.19 -18.17 -3.42
CA ILE A 62 1.20 -19.05 -2.81
C ILE A 62 1.38 -20.43 -3.41
N GLU A 63 1.91 -21.32 -2.60
CA GLU A 63 1.94 -22.75 -2.88
C GLU A 63 0.55 -23.33 -2.57
N PRO A 64 0.06 -24.27 -3.40
CA PRO A 64 -1.27 -24.88 -3.25
C PRO A 64 -1.41 -25.75 -1.99
#